data_AF-W1WLR0-F1
#
_entry.id   AF-W1WLR0-F1
#
_cell.length_a   1.000
_cell.length_b   1.000
_cell.length_c   1.000
_cell.angle_alpha   90.00
_cell.angle_beta   90.00
_cell.angle_gamma   90.00
#
_symmetry.space_group_name_H-M   'P 1'
#
loop_
_entity.id
_entity.type
_entity.pdbx_description
1 polymer ?
#
loop_
_entity_poly.entity_id
_entity_poly.type
_entity_poly.pdbx_seq_one_letter_code
_entity_poly.pdbx_strand_id
1 'polypeptide(L)'
;MGQSSQPHELGGGLKSRHVTMLSIAGVIGASLFVGSSVAIAEAGPAVLLAYLFAGLLVVMIMRMLAEMAVATPDTGSFSTYADKAIGRWAGYTIGWLYWWFWVLVIPLEANIAAMILHSWVPGIPIWLFSLVITLALTGSNLLSVKNYGEFEFWLALCKVIAILAFIFLGAVAISGFYPYAEVSGISRLWDSGGF
;
A
#
# COMPACT_ATOMS: atom_id res chain seq x y z
N MET A 1 -10.01 41.82 26.46
CA MET A 1 -10.48 41.49 25.10
C MET A 1 -9.87 40.16 24.69
N GLY A 2 -10.58 39.06 24.95
CA GLY A 2 -10.14 37.73 24.54
C GLY A 2 -10.54 37.48 23.09
N GLN A 3 -9.58 37.36 22.20
CA GLN A 3 -9.83 36.84 20.86
C GLN A 3 -10.04 35.33 20.99
N SER A 4 -11.29 34.91 20.85
CA SER A 4 -11.65 33.52 20.60
C SER A 4 -11.05 33.10 19.27
N SER A 5 -10.02 32.27 19.32
CA SER A 5 -9.47 31.57 18.16
C SER A 5 -10.59 30.73 17.54
N GLN A 6 -11.18 31.23 16.45
CA GLN A 6 -12.08 30.46 15.59
C GLN A 6 -11.34 29.17 15.20
N PRO A 7 -11.87 27.97 15.50
CA PRO A 7 -11.30 26.76 14.97
C PRO A 7 -11.45 26.85 13.46
N HIS A 8 -10.32 26.84 12.76
CA HIS A 8 -10.29 26.71 11.32
C HIS A 8 -10.96 25.37 10.99
N GLU A 9 -12.24 25.38 10.61
CA GLU A 9 -12.94 24.19 10.13
C GLU A 9 -12.18 23.72 8.89
N LEU A 10 -11.37 22.67 9.06
CA LEU A 10 -10.76 21.92 7.97
C LEU A 10 -11.91 21.41 7.10
N GLY A 11 -11.99 21.92 5.87
CA GLY A 11 -13.08 21.69 4.93
C GLY A 11 -13.53 20.23 4.90
N GLY A 12 -14.82 20.02 5.17
CA GLY A 12 -15.47 18.73 5.35
C GLY A 12 -15.54 17.88 4.07
N GLY A 13 -14.46 17.17 3.76
CA GLY A 13 -14.43 16.15 2.71
C GLY A 13 -14.35 14.72 3.23
N LEU A 14 -13.44 14.46 4.16
CA LEU A 14 -13.06 13.10 4.57
C LEU A 14 -13.40 12.85 6.05
N LYS A 15 -14.26 11.87 6.30
CA LYS A 15 -14.57 11.39 7.66
C LYS A 15 -13.35 10.63 8.22
N SER A 16 -13.22 10.54 9.55
CA SER A 16 -12.14 9.76 10.19
C SER A 16 -11.99 8.33 9.62
N ARG A 17 -13.12 7.65 9.38
CA ARG A 17 -13.14 6.35 8.69
C ARG A 17 -12.51 6.37 7.28
N HIS A 18 -12.68 7.44 6.51
CA HIS A 18 -12.10 7.57 5.18
C HIS A 18 -10.59 7.73 5.29
N VAL A 19 -10.10 8.48 6.30
CA VAL A 19 -8.67 8.65 6.54
C VAL A 19 -8.01 7.32 6.97
N THR A 20 -8.63 6.58 7.90
CA THR A 20 -8.11 5.26 8.30
C THR A 20 -8.12 4.27 7.14
N MET A 21 -9.22 4.23 6.37
CA MET A 21 -9.32 3.35 5.22
C MET A 21 -8.32 3.73 4.13
N LEU A 22 -8.11 5.03 3.88
CA LEU A 22 -7.11 5.55 2.94
C LEU A 22 -5.70 5.09 3.34
N SER A 23 -5.36 5.16 4.63
CA SER A 23 -4.06 4.66 5.11
C SER A 23 -3.89 3.16 4.89
N ILE A 24 -4.91 2.35 5.18
CA ILE A 24 -4.87 0.89 4.94
C ILE A 24 -4.79 0.59 3.43
N ALA A 25 -5.62 1.26 2.63
CA ALA A 25 -5.69 1.11 1.18
C ALA A 25 -4.40 1.52 0.47
N GLY A 26 -3.75 2.58 0.95
CA GLY A 26 -2.52 3.11 0.39
C GLY A 26 -1.32 2.19 0.63
N VAL A 27 -1.33 1.42 1.72
CA VAL A 27 -0.31 0.39 1.98
C VAL A 27 -0.57 -0.90 1.18
N ILE A 28 -1.84 -1.21 0.92
CA ILE A 28 -2.25 -2.44 0.22
C ILE A 28 -2.38 -2.18 -1.30
N GLY A 29 -1.31 -2.48 -2.03
CA GLY A 29 -1.23 -2.39 -3.49
C GLY A 29 -1.45 -3.71 -4.23
N ALA A 30 -1.47 -3.64 -5.57
CA ALA A 30 -1.39 -4.82 -6.43
C ALA A 30 -0.02 -5.52 -6.27
N SER A 31 0.99 -4.76 -5.85
CA SER A 31 2.29 -5.25 -5.40
C SER A 31 2.22 -6.31 -4.29
N LEU A 32 1.18 -6.34 -3.45
CA LEU A 32 1.06 -7.37 -2.42
C LEU A 32 0.94 -8.77 -3.03
N PHE A 33 0.26 -8.94 -4.16
CA PHE A 33 0.10 -10.25 -4.78
C PHE A 33 1.23 -10.56 -5.76
N VAL A 34 1.53 -9.61 -6.66
CA VAL A 34 2.53 -9.82 -7.72
C VAL A 34 3.96 -9.64 -7.21
N GLY A 35 4.20 -8.68 -6.31
CA GLY A 35 5.51 -8.50 -5.68
C GLY A 35 5.84 -9.65 -4.72
N SER A 36 4.85 -10.11 -3.93
CA SER A 36 5.08 -11.24 -3.04
C SER A 36 5.29 -12.55 -3.80
N SER A 37 4.66 -12.76 -4.97
CA SER A 37 4.91 -13.98 -5.75
C SER A 37 6.36 -14.07 -6.23
N VAL A 38 6.96 -12.95 -6.64
CA VAL A 38 8.39 -12.88 -6.99
C VAL A 38 9.26 -13.14 -5.75
N ALA A 39 8.96 -12.49 -4.62
CA ALA A 39 9.72 -12.70 -3.39
C ALA A 39 9.64 -14.14 -2.87
N ILE A 40 8.47 -14.78 -2.98
CA ILE A 40 8.28 -16.20 -2.64
C ILE A 40 9.02 -17.10 -3.62
N ALA A 41 9.02 -16.78 -4.92
CA ALA A 41 9.72 -17.58 -5.93
C ALA A 41 11.24 -17.54 -5.75
N GLU A 42 11.79 -16.39 -5.32
CA GLU A 42 13.23 -16.22 -5.10
C GLU A 42 13.69 -16.72 -3.73
N ALA A 43 12.97 -16.37 -2.65
CA ALA A 43 13.38 -16.67 -1.28
C ALA A 43 12.77 -17.96 -0.71
N GLY A 44 11.74 -18.52 -1.36
CA GLY A 44 11.03 -19.69 -0.84
C GLY A 44 10.41 -19.41 0.54
N PRO A 45 10.45 -20.37 1.48
CA PRO A 45 9.96 -20.17 2.85
C PRO A 45 10.63 -18.99 3.57
N ALA A 46 11.90 -18.68 3.22
CA ALA A 46 12.72 -17.61 3.81
C ALA A 46 12.03 -16.23 3.80
N VAL A 47 11.12 -16.02 2.86
CA VAL A 47 10.35 -14.79 2.68
C VAL A 47 9.60 -14.37 3.93
N LEU A 48 9.17 -15.30 4.81
CA LEU A 48 8.46 -14.93 6.04
C LEU A 48 9.40 -14.21 7.03
N LEU A 49 10.67 -14.63 7.13
CA LEU A 49 11.66 -13.91 7.95
C LEU A 49 12.00 -12.56 7.32
N ALA A 50 12.14 -12.50 6.00
CA ALA A 50 12.40 -11.24 5.30
C ALA A 50 11.29 -10.21 5.57
N TYR A 51 10.01 -10.61 5.46
CA TYR A 51 8.89 -9.73 5.79
C TYR A 51 8.76 -9.43 7.28
N LEU A 52 9.10 -10.36 8.17
CA LEU A 52 9.13 -10.09 9.60
C LEU A 52 10.14 -9.00 9.95
N PHE A 53 11.39 -9.10 9.47
CA PHE A 53 12.42 -8.11 9.73
C PHE A 53 12.12 -6.76 9.06
N ALA A 54 11.67 -6.78 7.80
CA ALA A 54 11.27 -5.56 7.10
C ALA A 54 10.08 -4.87 7.81
N GLY A 55 9.06 -5.64 8.21
CA GLY A 55 7.91 -5.14 8.94
C GLY A 55 8.28 -4.55 10.30
N LEU A 56 9.14 -5.22 11.06
CA LEU A 56 9.63 -4.73 12.36
C LEU A 56 10.39 -3.40 12.19
N LEU A 57 11.27 -3.31 11.19
CA LEU A 57 11.98 -2.08 10.86
C LEU A 57 11.01 -0.93 10.54
N VAL A 58 10.00 -1.20 9.70
CA VAL A 58 8.97 -0.21 9.34
C VAL A 58 8.18 0.24 10.57
N VAL A 59 7.79 -0.67 11.46
CA VAL A 59 7.10 -0.34 12.72
C VAL A 59 7.96 0.57 13.59
N MET A 60 9.26 0.28 13.73
CA MET A 60 10.18 1.12 14.50
C MET A 60 10.29 2.52 13.89
N ILE A 61 10.45 2.62 12.57
CA ILE A 61 10.53 3.92 11.87
C ILE A 61 9.23 4.71 12.04
N MET A 62 8.07 4.07 11.83
CA MET A 62 6.77 4.73 11.96
C MET A 62 6.51 5.20 13.39
N ARG A 63 6.96 4.44 14.40
CA ARG A 63 6.87 4.86 15.80
C ARG A 63 7.72 6.10 16.07
N MET A 64 8.97 6.11 15.60
CA MET A 64 9.86 7.27 15.76
C MET A 64 9.29 8.52 15.06
N LEU A 65 8.74 8.36 13.85
CA LEU A 65 8.06 9.44 13.12
C LEU A 65 6.82 9.95 13.88
N ALA A 66 6.02 9.05 14.44
CA ALA A 66 4.84 9.40 15.22
C ALA A 66 5.21 10.19 16.49
N GLU A 67 6.27 9.79 17.20
CA GLU A 67 6.77 10.52 18.38
C GLU A 67 7.21 11.94 18.00
N MET A 68 7.91 12.13 16.87
CA MET A 68 8.28 13.46 16.36
C MET A 68 7.06 14.30 15.94
N ALA A 69 6.05 13.67 15.34
CA ALA A 69 4.83 14.34 14.91
C ALA A 69 3.99 14.84 16.09
N VAL A 70 3.94 14.08 17.18
CA VAL A 70 3.27 14.48 18.42
C VAL A 70 4.05 15.56 19.16
N ALA A 71 5.39 15.47 19.19
CA ALA A 71 6.23 16.45 19.89
C ALA A 71 6.24 17.83 19.21
N THR A 72 6.18 17.86 17.87
CA THR A 72 6.15 19.10 17.08
C THR A 72 5.04 19.00 16.02
N PRO A 73 3.79 19.30 16.38
CA PRO A 73 2.69 19.26 15.41
C PRO A 73 2.93 20.27 14.30
N ASP A 74 3.11 19.78 13.09
CA ASP A 74 3.29 20.60 11.89
C ASP A 74 2.41 19.98 10.79
N THR A 75 1.82 20.83 9.95
CA THR A 75 1.04 20.37 8.79
C THR A 75 1.92 19.90 7.63
N GLY A 76 3.23 20.06 7.75
CA GLY A 76 4.24 19.61 6.79
C GLY A 76 4.45 18.09 6.75
N SER A 77 5.15 17.64 5.70
CA SER A 77 5.51 16.22 5.50
C SER A 77 6.72 15.81 6.36
N PHE A 78 7.10 14.53 6.32
CA PHE A 78 8.29 14.00 7.02
C PHE A 78 9.59 14.76 6.70
N SER A 79 9.68 15.39 5.53
CA SER A 79 10.79 16.28 5.17
C SER A 79 10.93 17.48 6.14
N THR A 80 9.84 18.02 6.68
CA THR A 80 9.87 19.11 7.66
C THR A 80 10.49 18.66 8.98
N TYR A 81 10.23 17.42 9.41
CA TYR A 81 10.85 16.86 10.62
C TYR A 81 12.36 16.67 10.42
N ALA A 82 12.78 16.20 9.24
CA ALA A 82 14.20 16.07 8.92
C ALA A 82 14.92 17.42 8.80
N ASP A 83 14.25 18.43 8.24
CA ASP A 83 14.75 19.81 8.16
C ASP A 83 15.07 20.36 9.56
N LYS A 84 14.13 20.19 10.49
CA LYS A 84 14.25 20.66 11.88
C LYS A 84 15.26 19.85 12.70
N ALA A 85 15.32 18.53 12.51
CA ALA A 85 16.15 17.65 13.33
C ALA A 85 17.62 17.56 12.88
N ILE A 86 17.87 17.57 11.56
CA ILE A 86 19.21 17.33 10.98
C ILE A 86 19.72 18.59 10.26
N GLY A 87 18.83 19.33 9.60
CA GLY A 87 19.16 20.56 8.90
C GLY A 87 18.59 20.61 7.48
N ARG A 88 18.73 21.79 6.86
CA ARG A 88 18.00 22.13 5.62
C ARG A 88 18.29 21.24 4.41
N TRP A 89 19.49 20.67 4.34
CA TRP A 89 19.87 19.74 3.28
C TRP A 89 19.13 18.40 3.40
N ALA A 90 18.89 17.91 4.62
CA ALA A 90 18.21 16.66 4.88
C ALA A 90 16.73 16.76 4.55
N GLY A 91 16.09 17.87 4.95
CA GLY A 91 14.71 18.18 4.58
C GLY A 91 14.52 18.24 3.06
N TYR A 92 15.39 18.96 2.35
CA TYR A 92 15.38 19.03 0.89
C TYR A 92 15.53 17.65 0.23
N THR A 93 16.49 16.85 0.71
CA THR A 93 16.78 15.52 0.16
C THR A 93 15.60 14.56 0.36
N ILE A 94 15.03 14.52 1.56
CA ILE A 94 13.87 13.67 1.87
C ILE A 94 12.64 14.09 1.07
N GLY A 95 12.42 15.39 0.88
CA GLY A 95 11.33 15.88 0.02
C GLY A 95 11.45 15.37 -1.42
N TRP A 96 12.64 15.40 -1.99
CA TRP A 96 12.89 14.87 -3.34
C TRP A 96 12.77 13.35 -3.42
N LEU A 97 13.32 12.61 -2.45
CA LEU A 97 13.19 11.16 -2.39
C LEU A 97 11.72 10.73 -2.28
N TYR A 98 10.93 11.46 -1.49
CA TYR A 98 9.49 11.22 -1.34
C TYR A 98 8.75 11.46 -2.66
N TRP A 99 9.02 12.56 -3.34
CA TRP A 99 8.42 12.84 -4.65
C TRP A 99 8.83 11.78 -5.68
N TRP A 100 10.12 11.43 -5.74
CA TRP A 100 10.65 10.43 -6.68
C TRP A 100 10.05 9.04 -6.43
N PHE A 101 9.89 8.65 -5.16
CA PHE A 101 9.21 7.42 -4.78
C PHE A 101 7.81 7.34 -5.41
N TRP A 102 7.00 8.39 -5.29
CA TRP A 102 5.66 8.40 -5.88
C TRP A 102 5.64 8.41 -7.40
N VAL A 103 6.59 9.09 -8.04
CA VAL A 103 6.75 9.07 -9.50
C VAL A 103 7.04 7.66 -10.02
N LEU A 104 7.75 6.82 -9.25
CA LEU A 104 8.05 5.44 -9.61
C LEU A 104 6.92 4.45 -9.25
N VAL A 105 6.34 4.60 -8.06
CA VAL A 105 5.35 3.64 -7.53
C VAL A 105 4.04 3.70 -8.28
N ILE A 106 3.56 4.90 -8.66
CA ILE A 106 2.26 5.03 -9.33
C ILE A 106 2.24 4.29 -10.69
N PRO A 107 3.21 4.48 -11.60
CA PRO A 107 3.27 3.73 -12.85
C PRO A 107 3.50 2.23 -12.63
N LEU A 108 4.28 1.85 -11.61
CA LEU A 108 4.53 0.45 -11.28
C LEU A 108 3.22 -0.28 -10.94
N GLU A 109 2.41 0.30 -10.04
CA GLU A 109 1.10 -0.25 -9.66
C GLU A 109 0.14 -0.32 -10.86
N ALA A 110 0.12 0.71 -11.71
CA ALA A 110 -0.69 0.71 -12.93
C ALA A 110 -0.26 -0.38 -13.92
N ASN A 111 1.04 -0.65 -14.03
CA ASN A 111 1.58 -1.72 -14.89
C ASN A 111 1.21 -3.10 -14.35
N ILE A 112 1.33 -3.32 -13.03
CA ILE A 112 0.90 -4.57 -12.39
C ILE A 112 -0.59 -4.83 -12.63
N ALA A 113 -1.44 -3.83 -12.43
CA ALA A 113 -2.87 -3.95 -12.71
C ALA A 113 -3.13 -4.27 -14.21
N ALA A 114 -2.40 -3.64 -15.11
CA ALA A 114 -2.49 -3.90 -16.55
C ALA A 114 -2.04 -5.33 -16.93
N MET A 115 -0.99 -5.87 -16.30
CA MET A 115 -0.57 -7.26 -16.50
C MET A 115 -1.65 -8.24 -16.05
N ILE A 116 -2.31 -7.98 -14.92
CA ILE A 116 -3.43 -8.81 -14.45
C ILE A 116 -4.58 -8.77 -15.47
N LEU A 117 -4.99 -7.59 -15.94
CA LEU A 117 -6.06 -7.48 -16.94
C LEU A 117 -5.69 -8.12 -18.29
N HIS A 118 -4.44 -7.98 -18.71
CA HIS A 118 -3.94 -8.63 -19.92
C HIS A 118 -4.00 -10.16 -19.81
N SER A 119 -3.77 -10.72 -18.62
CA SER A 119 -3.93 -12.18 -18.41
C SER A 119 -5.38 -12.66 -18.61
N TRP A 120 -6.37 -11.78 -18.40
CA TRP A 120 -7.79 -12.09 -18.61
C TRP A 120 -8.23 -11.82 -20.05
N VAL A 121 -7.69 -10.77 -20.68
CA VAL A 121 -7.98 -10.39 -22.07
C VAL A 121 -6.67 -10.18 -22.85
N PRO A 122 -6.05 -11.27 -23.36
CA PRO A 122 -4.75 -11.20 -24.03
C PRO A 122 -4.75 -10.38 -25.33
N GLY A 123 -5.94 -10.13 -25.90
CA GLY A 123 -6.09 -9.34 -27.13
C GLY A 123 -5.79 -7.84 -26.97
N ILE A 124 -5.68 -7.33 -25.73
CA ILE A 124 -5.41 -5.91 -25.46
C ILE A 124 -4.00 -5.78 -24.87
N PRO A 125 -3.12 -4.95 -25.44
CA PRO A 125 -1.74 -4.82 -24.95
C PRO A 125 -1.66 -4.10 -23.60
N ILE A 126 -0.66 -4.47 -22.80
CA ILE A 126 -0.44 -3.97 -21.43
C ILE A 126 -0.35 -2.43 -21.38
N TRP A 127 0.33 -1.79 -22.34
CA TRP A 127 0.47 -0.34 -22.36
C TRP A 127 -0.88 0.38 -22.47
N LEU A 128 -1.85 -0.21 -23.19
CA LEU A 128 -3.17 0.39 -23.38
C LEU A 128 -3.99 0.28 -22.08
N PHE A 129 -3.95 -0.88 -21.43
CA PHE A 129 -4.57 -1.04 -20.10
C PHE A 129 -3.97 -0.08 -19.07
N SER A 130 -2.64 0.02 -19.02
CA SER A 130 -1.94 0.91 -18.09
C SER A 130 -2.34 2.38 -18.32
N LEU A 131 -2.36 2.82 -19.58
CA LEU A 131 -2.77 4.18 -19.95
C LEU A 131 -4.22 4.48 -19.57
N VAL A 132 -5.15 3.56 -19.85
CA VAL A 132 -6.57 3.73 -19.51
C VAL A 132 -6.78 3.82 -17.99
N ILE A 133 -6.13 2.95 -17.21
CA ILE A 133 -6.20 2.97 -15.74
C ILE A 133 -5.67 4.30 -15.21
N THR A 134 -4.48 4.73 -15.66
CA THR A 134 -3.88 5.99 -15.22
C THR A 134 -4.77 7.17 -15.56
N LEU A 135 -5.29 7.27 -16.78
CA LEU A 135 -6.21 8.36 -17.17
C LEU A 135 -7.51 8.34 -16.37
N ALA A 136 -8.08 7.17 -16.09
CA ALA A 136 -9.28 7.06 -15.28
C ALA A 136 -9.05 7.55 -13.83
N LEU A 137 -7.92 7.17 -13.22
CA LEU A 137 -7.55 7.62 -11.87
C LEU A 137 -7.25 9.12 -11.84
N THR A 138 -6.49 9.63 -12.81
CA THR A 138 -6.23 11.08 -12.94
C THR A 138 -7.52 11.85 -13.16
N GLY A 139 -8.41 11.38 -14.04
CA GLY A 139 -9.72 11.99 -14.28
C GLY A 139 -10.59 12.01 -13.01
N SER A 140 -10.61 10.90 -12.26
CA SER A 140 -11.33 10.84 -10.97
C SER A 140 -10.76 11.83 -9.96
N ASN A 141 -9.44 12.05 -9.94
CA ASN A 141 -8.80 13.00 -9.05
C ASN A 141 -9.19 14.45 -9.36
N LEU A 142 -9.40 14.78 -10.64
CA LEU A 142 -9.72 16.14 -11.09
C LEU A 142 -11.19 16.55 -10.91
N LEU A 143 -12.13 15.60 -10.83
CA LEU A 143 -13.57 15.91 -10.86
C LEU A 143 -14.19 16.24 -9.48
N SER A 144 -13.73 15.64 -8.37
CA SER A 144 -14.12 16.02 -6.99
C SER A 144 -13.39 15.15 -5.95
N VAL A 145 -12.64 15.78 -5.04
CA VAL A 145 -11.89 15.10 -3.96
C VAL A 145 -12.80 14.28 -3.03
N LYS A 146 -14.06 14.71 -2.85
CA LYS A 146 -15.03 13.99 -2.02
C LYS A 146 -15.48 12.69 -2.68
N ASN A 147 -15.72 12.69 -3.99
CA ASN A 147 -16.10 11.50 -4.74
C ASN A 147 -14.92 10.53 -4.86
N TYR A 148 -13.70 11.05 -4.98
CA TYR A 148 -12.48 10.26 -4.96
C TYR A 148 -12.34 9.47 -3.65
N GLY A 149 -12.56 10.12 -2.49
CA GLY A 149 -12.48 9.46 -1.19
C GLY A 149 -13.50 8.33 -0.98
N GLU A 150 -14.71 8.44 -1.53
CA GLU A 150 -15.69 7.34 -1.49
C GLU A 150 -15.34 6.22 -2.46
N PHE A 151 -14.89 6.54 -3.68
CA PHE A 151 -14.47 5.54 -4.65
C PHE A 151 -13.29 4.70 -4.12
N GLU A 152 -12.30 5.37 -3.54
CA GLU A 152 -11.14 4.73 -2.93
C GLU A 152 -11.54 3.86 -1.73
N PHE A 153 -12.50 4.30 -0.92
CA PHE A 153 -13.03 3.49 0.18
C PHE A 153 -13.61 2.15 -0.33
N TRP A 154 -14.43 2.17 -1.38
CA TRP A 154 -15.03 0.95 -1.93
C TRP A 154 -13.98 0.03 -2.57
N LEU A 155 -13.03 0.59 -3.32
CA LEU A 155 -11.93 -0.18 -3.88
C LEU A 155 -11.05 -0.80 -2.78
N ALA A 156 -10.77 -0.06 -1.72
CA ALA A 156 -10.03 -0.56 -0.56
C ALA A 156 -10.76 -1.71 0.13
N LEU A 157 -12.08 -1.61 0.29
CA LEU A 157 -12.88 -2.66 0.89
C LEU A 157 -12.81 -3.95 0.08
N CYS A 158 -12.92 -3.83 -1.25
CA CYS A 158 -12.76 -4.97 -2.16
C CYS A 158 -11.40 -5.64 -2.00
N LYS A 159 -10.31 -4.86 -1.91
CA LYS A 159 -8.96 -5.40 -1.66
C LYS A 159 -8.87 -6.19 -0.36
N VAL A 160 -9.40 -5.64 0.74
CA VAL A 160 -9.38 -6.32 2.05
C VAL A 160 -10.17 -7.63 2.01
N ILE A 161 -11.36 -7.62 1.41
CA ILE A 161 -12.18 -8.83 1.26
C ILE A 161 -11.43 -9.88 0.41
N ALA A 162 -10.77 -9.46 -0.67
CA ALA A 162 -9.99 -10.36 -1.52
C ALA A 162 -8.83 -11.02 -0.75
N ILE A 163 -8.13 -10.28 0.10
CA ILE A 163 -7.06 -10.82 0.96
C ILE A 163 -7.64 -11.84 1.96
N LEU A 164 -8.74 -11.50 2.63
CA LEU A 164 -9.38 -12.42 3.58
C LEU A 164 -9.85 -13.71 2.90
N ALA A 165 -10.43 -13.60 1.70
CA ALA A 165 -10.83 -14.75 0.90
C ALA A 165 -9.62 -15.60 0.49
N PHE A 166 -8.52 -14.96 0.06
CA PHE A 166 -7.29 -15.65 -0.30
C PHE A 166 -6.68 -16.41 0.89
N ILE A 167 -6.61 -15.79 2.07
CA ILE A 167 -6.12 -16.42 3.30
C ILE A 167 -7.01 -17.61 3.69
N PHE A 168 -8.33 -17.43 3.64
CA PHE A 168 -9.29 -18.49 3.96
C PHE A 168 -9.14 -19.69 3.01
N LEU A 169 -9.11 -19.45 1.70
CA LEU A 169 -8.92 -20.50 0.70
C LEU A 169 -7.55 -21.19 0.86
N GLY A 170 -6.50 -20.43 1.14
CA GLY A 170 -5.16 -20.98 1.43
C GLY A 170 -5.16 -21.88 2.65
N ALA A 171 -5.82 -21.48 3.74
CA ALA A 171 -5.96 -22.30 4.95
C ALA A 171 -6.75 -23.59 4.69
N VAL A 172 -7.83 -23.52 3.90
CA VAL A 172 -8.62 -24.69 3.49
C VAL A 172 -7.80 -25.65 2.60
N ALA A 173 -6.97 -25.11 1.71
CA ALA A 173 -6.05 -25.91 0.89
C ALA A 173 -4.99 -26.61 1.76
N ILE A 174 -4.31 -25.88 2.66
CA ILE A 174 -3.26 -26.44 3.54
C ILE A 174 -3.82 -27.52 4.48
N SER A 175 -5.05 -27.35 4.97
CA SER A 175 -5.70 -28.32 5.87
C SER A 175 -6.20 -29.59 5.16
N GLY A 176 -6.07 -29.69 3.84
CA GLY A 176 -6.43 -30.89 3.07
C GLY A 176 -7.94 -31.06 2.82
N PHE A 177 -8.76 -30.07 3.18
CA PHE A 177 -10.21 -30.10 2.94
C PHE A 177 -10.59 -29.69 1.50
N TYR A 178 -9.64 -29.23 0.69
CA TYR A 178 -9.88 -28.87 -0.71
C TYR A 178 -9.52 -30.03 -1.66
N PRO A 179 -10.48 -30.66 -2.36
CA PRO A 179 -10.25 -31.88 -3.16
C PRO A 179 -9.31 -31.68 -4.36
N TYR A 180 -9.16 -30.46 -4.85
CA TYR A 180 -8.33 -30.11 -6.01
C TYR A 180 -6.99 -29.47 -5.63
N ALA A 181 -6.66 -29.40 -4.34
CA ALA A 181 -5.36 -28.89 -3.91
C ALA A 181 -4.31 -29.99 -4.05
N GLU A 182 -3.32 -29.80 -4.93
CA GLU A 182 -2.14 -30.68 -5.01
C GLU A 182 -1.19 -30.52 -3.80
N VAL A 183 -1.47 -29.56 -2.93
CA VAL A 183 -0.66 -29.24 -1.75
C VAL A 183 -1.53 -29.41 -0.50
N SER A 184 -1.15 -30.35 0.36
CA SER A 184 -1.75 -30.59 1.68
C SER A 184 -0.65 -30.67 2.73
N GLY A 185 -0.85 -30.00 3.87
CA GLY A 185 0.12 -29.94 4.95
C GLY A 185 1.20 -28.85 4.79
N ILE A 186 2.10 -28.81 5.77
CA ILE A 186 3.14 -27.77 5.91
C ILE A 186 4.51 -28.28 5.40
N SER A 187 4.57 -29.53 4.92
CA SER A 187 5.84 -30.21 4.61
C SER A 187 6.69 -29.45 3.59
N ARG A 188 6.05 -28.79 2.60
CA ARG A 188 6.71 -27.94 1.60
C ARG A 188 7.50 -26.76 2.17
N LEU A 189 7.27 -26.35 3.41
CA LEU A 189 8.10 -25.34 4.10
C LEU A 189 9.50 -25.88 4.47
N TRP A 190 9.66 -27.20 4.61
CA TRP A 190 10.91 -27.83 5.05
C TRP A 190 11.49 -28.81 4.02
N ASP A 191 10.66 -29.43 3.18
CA ASP A 191 11.05 -30.49 2.25
C ASP A 191 12.02 -30.03 1.14
N SER A 192 12.06 -28.72 0.87
CA SER A 192 12.89 -28.13 -0.22
C SER A 192 14.33 -27.78 0.22
N GLY A 193 14.77 -28.22 1.40
CA GLY A 193 16.07 -27.83 1.99
C GLY A 193 15.98 -26.90 3.20
N GLY A 194 14.78 -26.67 3.74
CA GLY A 194 14.52 -25.84 4.92
C GLY A 194 14.12 -24.39 4.60
N PHE A 195 14.24 -23.57 5.65
CA PHE A 195 14.05 -22.12 5.65
C PHE A 195 15.33 -21.39 5.25
#